data_AF-A0A2Z2M8A5-F1
#
_entry.id   AF-A0A2Z2M8A5-F1
#
_cell.length_a   1.000
_cell.length_b   1.000
_cell.length_c   1.000
_cell.angle_alpha   90.00
_cell.angle_beta   90.00
_cell.angle_gamma   90.00
#
_symmetry.space_group_name_H-M   'P 1'
#
loop_
_entity.id
_entity.type
_entity.pdbx_description
1 polymer ?
#
loop_
_entity_poly.entity_id
_entity_poly.type
_entity_poly.pdbx_seq_one_letter_code
_entity_poly.pdbx_strand_id
1 'polypeptide(L)'
;MYRKIVYVLGFLLLSLGAVLTATYSPANCGGLACMLPSSVLFDANLNTTPELASSGGGFVFTSNYSLNVSRFVVVLDSPAGTSFHIENDALVLESGPLKNLTFIYSNGTLEIRRDERGKKPVNLRRLIFRKGLKVESLTVYGDPREYLDFEYCSKHFDELKRECEESGSPAYQLYSGLLLMVFGLAVFGFGMLRGVPEVI
;
A
#
# COMPACT_ATOMS: atom_id res chain seq x y z
N MET A 1 -9.93 54.92 27.71
CA MET A 1 -8.78 54.20 27.11
C MET A 1 -9.04 52.70 27.00
N TYR A 2 -9.45 52.02 28.08
CA TYR A 2 -9.76 50.57 28.12
C TYR A 2 -10.75 50.08 27.05
N ARG A 3 -11.79 50.87 26.73
CA ARG A 3 -12.84 50.51 25.75
C ARG A 3 -12.34 50.29 24.32
N LYS A 4 -11.44 51.17 23.84
CA LYS A 4 -10.85 51.03 22.49
C LYS A 4 -9.95 49.79 22.41
N ILE A 5 -9.28 49.45 23.52
CA ILE A 5 -8.39 48.30 23.61
C ILE A 5 -9.18 46.98 23.53
N VAL A 6 -10.31 46.87 24.23
CA VAL A 6 -11.17 45.66 24.21
C VAL A 6 -11.74 45.40 22.81
N TYR A 7 -12.19 46.46 22.13
CA TYR A 7 -12.70 46.37 20.76
C TYR A 7 -11.63 45.92 19.76
N VAL A 8 -10.45 46.55 19.81
CA VAL A 8 -9.32 46.21 18.94
C VAL A 8 -8.84 44.79 19.18
N LEU A 9 -8.79 44.34 20.45
CA LEU A 9 -8.42 42.97 20.82
C LEU A 9 -9.42 41.94 20.29
N GLY A 10 -10.72 42.19 20.44
CA GLY A 10 -11.76 41.30 19.91
C GLY A 10 -11.69 41.15 18.39
N PHE A 11 -11.48 42.26 17.67
CA PHE A 11 -11.29 42.25 16.22
C PHE A 11 -10.01 41.50 15.81
N LEU A 12 -8.91 41.68 16.53
CA LEU A 12 -7.65 40.97 16.28
C LEU A 12 -7.82 39.46 16.43
N LEU A 13 -8.45 39.00 17.53
CA LEU A 13 -8.69 37.58 17.78
C LEU A 13 -9.62 36.96 16.73
N LEU A 14 -10.66 37.69 16.32
CA LEU A 14 -11.54 37.27 15.23
C LEU A 14 -10.76 37.11 13.92
N SER A 15 -9.96 38.11 13.55
CA SER A 15 -9.18 38.09 12.30
C SER A 15 -8.15 36.96 12.30
N LEU A 16 -7.48 36.71 13.43
CA LEU A 16 -6.53 35.63 13.58
C LEU A 16 -7.23 34.26 13.45
N GLY A 17 -8.35 34.08 14.13
CA GLY A 17 -9.16 32.86 14.06
C GLY A 17 -9.71 32.59 12.66
N ALA A 18 -10.11 33.65 11.95
CA ALA A 18 -10.58 33.57 10.57
C ALA A 18 -9.46 33.17 9.60
N VAL A 19 -8.24 33.70 9.78
CA VAL A 19 -7.08 33.29 8.97
C VAL A 19 -6.71 31.83 9.25
N LEU A 20 -6.68 31.39 10.51
CA LEU A 20 -6.37 30.02 10.90
C LEU A 20 -7.36 29.00 10.31
N THR A 21 -8.66 29.31 10.33
CA THR A 21 -9.72 28.48 9.73
C THR A 21 -9.71 28.53 8.20
N ALA A 22 -9.53 29.70 7.59
CA ALA A 22 -9.51 29.83 6.13
C ALA A 22 -8.28 29.19 5.47
N THR A 23 -7.16 29.13 6.19
CA THR A 23 -5.92 28.48 5.72
C THR A 23 -5.84 27.00 6.09
N TYR A 24 -6.85 26.45 6.76
CA TYR A 24 -6.90 25.02 7.08
C TYR A 24 -7.12 24.20 5.80
N SER A 25 -6.14 23.37 5.46
CA SER A 25 -6.19 22.47 4.32
C SER A 25 -5.79 21.06 4.76
N PRO A 26 -6.75 20.17 5.06
CA PRO A 26 -6.44 18.80 5.42
C PRO A 26 -5.84 18.07 4.21
N ALA A 27 -4.91 17.15 4.47
CA ALA A 27 -4.40 16.28 3.41
C ALA A 27 -5.51 15.38 2.87
N ASN A 28 -5.60 15.28 1.55
CA ASN A 28 -6.53 14.37 0.90
C ASN A 28 -5.83 13.05 0.55
N CYS A 29 -5.92 12.08 1.45
CA CYS A 29 -5.32 10.75 1.26
C CYS A 29 -6.27 9.75 0.58
N GLY A 30 -7.42 10.21 0.06
CA GLY A 30 -8.42 9.35 -0.59
C GLY A 30 -7.95 8.68 -1.88
N GLY A 31 -6.84 9.13 -2.46
CA GLY A 31 -6.20 8.51 -3.62
C GLY A 31 -5.10 7.50 -3.30
N LEU A 32 -4.81 7.25 -2.02
CA LEU A 32 -3.76 6.31 -1.62
C LEU A 32 -4.30 4.87 -1.72
N ALA A 33 -3.95 4.19 -2.80
CA ALA A 33 -4.32 2.81 -3.06
C ALA A 33 -3.12 2.02 -3.59
N CYS A 34 -2.89 0.83 -3.05
CA CYS A 34 -1.91 -0.09 -3.61
C CYS A 34 -2.50 -0.73 -4.86
N MET A 35 -1.95 -0.40 -6.02
CA MET A 35 -2.38 -1.02 -7.28
C MET A 35 -2.02 -2.50 -7.26
N LEU A 36 -3.03 -3.35 -7.47
CA LEU A 36 -2.81 -4.78 -7.62
C LEU A 36 -1.94 -5.01 -8.88
N PRO A 37 -0.84 -5.75 -8.76
CA PRO A 37 0.05 -6.00 -9.89
C PRO A 37 -0.69 -6.83 -10.94
N SER A 38 -0.31 -6.62 -12.20
CA SER A 38 -0.80 -7.47 -13.28
C SER A 38 -0.26 -8.89 -13.05
N SER A 39 -1.14 -9.77 -12.58
CA SER A 39 -0.81 -11.18 -12.40
C SER A 39 -1.34 -11.97 -13.58
N VAL A 40 -0.56 -12.94 -14.03
CA VAL A 40 -1.15 -14.10 -14.68
C VAL A 40 -1.68 -14.95 -13.52
N LEU A 41 -2.86 -14.58 -13.02
CA LEU A 41 -3.72 -15.59 -12.43
C LEU A 41 -3.89 -16.64 -13.53
N PHE A 42 -3.77 -17.93 -13.21
CA PHE A 42 -3.99 -18.98 -14.21
C PHE A 42 -5.46 -18.90 -14.67
N ASP A 43 -5.71 -18.07 -15.68
CA ASP A 43 -7.00 -17.81 -16.27
C ASP A 43 -7.24 -18.87 -17.34
N ALA A 44 -8.37 -19.56 -17.22
CA ALA A 44 -8.85 -20.63 -18.09
C ALA A 44 -8.94 -20.23 -19.58
N ASN A 45 -8.77 -18.95 -19.92
CA ASN A 45 -8.90 -18.39 -21.26
C ASN A 45 -7.59 -18.18 -22.06
N LEU A 46 -6.43 -18.46 -21.48
CA LEU A 46 -5.21 -18.66 -22.29
C LEU A 46 -5.16 -20.14 -22.70
N ASN A 47 -4.88 -20.43 -23.97
CA ASN A 47 -4.77 -21.78 -24.57
C ASN A 47 -3.63 -22.66 -23.96
N THR A 48 -3.16 -22.31 -22.76
CA THR A 48 -2.00 -22.84 -22.04
C THR A 48 -2.32 -22.94 -20.54
N THR A 49 -3.54 -23.31 -20.14
CA THR A 49 -3.79 -23.57 -18.73
C THR A 49 -3.15 -24.90 -18.32
N PRO A 50 -2.42 -24.92 -17.19
CA PRO A 50 -1.88 -26.18 -16.68
C PRO A 50 -3.05 -27.11 -16.35
N GLU A 51 -2.91 -28.39 -16.65
CA GLU A 51 -3.86 -29.37 -16.18
C GLU A 51 -3.69 -29.52 -14.66
N LEU A 52 -4.71 -29.11 -13.92
CA LEU A 52 -4.75 -29.11 -12.47
C LEU A 52 -5.84 -30.05 -11.97
N ALA A 53 -5.51 -30.92 -11.02
CA ALA A 53 -6.49 -31.72 -10.29
C ALA A 53 -6.71 -31.14 -8.88
N SER A 54 -7.96 -31.05 -8.44
CA SER A 54 -8.29 -30.67 -7.06
C SER A 54 -7.90 -31.79 -6.09
N SER A 55 -7.19 -31.44 -5.01
CA SER A 55 -6.71 -32.39 -4.00
C SER A 55 -6.80 -31.78 -2.60
N GLY A 56 -7.92 -32.02 -1.92
CA GLY A 56 -8.08 -31.82 -0.47
C GLY A 56 -7.55 -30.48 0.04
N GLY A 57 -8.07 -29.37 -0.50
CA GLY A 57 -7.70 -28.01 -0.11
C GLY A 57 -6.65 -27.32 -1.00
N GLY A 58 -6.26 -27.93 -2.13
CA GLY A 58 -5.35 -27.29 -3.10
C GLY A 58 -5.42 -27.96 -4.49
N PHE A 59 -4.43 -27.65 -5.33
CA PHE A 59 -4.28 -28.12 -6.70
C PHE A 59 -3.01 -28.94 -6.88
N VAL A 60 -3.05 -29.92 -7.77
CA VAL A 60 -1.89 -30.73 -8.16
C VAL A 60 -1.72 -30.66 -9.66
N PHE A 61 -0.51 -30.38 -10.12
CA PHE A 61 -0.16 -30.44 -11.55
C PHE A 61 -0.23 -31.90 -12.05
N THR A 62 -1.12 -32.20 -13.00
CA THR A 62 -1.25 -33.55 -13.56
C THR A 62 -0.29 -33.80 -14.72
N SER A 63 0.28 -32.74 -15.29
CA SER A 63 1.30 -32.75 -16.34
C SER A 63 2.40 -31.72 -16.07
N ASN A 64 3.52 -31.83 -16.80
CA ASN A 64 4.59 -30.83 -16.71
C ASN A 64 4.14 -29.56 -17.43
N TYR A 65 4.29 -28.41 -16.79
CA TYR A 65 3.93 -27.13 -17.36
C TYR A 65 5.16 -26.23 -17.48
N SER A 66 5.31 -25.52 -18.60
CA SER A 66 6.44 -24.63 -18.83
C SER A 66 5.99 -23.26 -19.32
N LEU A 67 6.55 -22.23 -18.72
CA LEU A 67 6.37 -20.84 -19.09
C LEU A 67 7.69 -20.27 -19.61
N ASN A 68 7.66 -19.67 -20.79
CA ASN A 68 8.79 -18.91 -21.31
C ASN A 68 8.68 -17.47 -20.80
N VAL A 69 9.49 -17.13 -19.82
CA VAL A 69 9.44 -15.84 -19.11
C VAL A 69 10.85 -15.30 -18.90
N SER A 70 11.05 -14.02 -19.23
CA SER A 70 12.34 -13.33 -19.08
C SER A 70 12.50 -12.64 -17.73
N ARG A 71 11.39 -12.39 -17.03
CA ARG A 71 11.29 -11.81 -15.70
C ARG A 71 10.04 -12.39 -15.06
N PHE A 72 10.08 -12.67 -13.76
CA PHE A 72 8.90 -13.17 -13.07
C PHE A 72 9.04 -13.05 -11.56
N VAL A 73 7.89 -13.03 -10.89
CA VAL A 73 7.79 -13.39 -9.48
C VAL A 73 6.85 -14.57 -9.36
N VAL A 74 7.31 -15.62 -8.68
CA VAL A 74 6.48 -16.78 -8.35
C VAL A 74 6.26 -16.77 -6.85
N VAL A 75 5.01 -16.57 -6.44
CA VAL A 75 4.57 -16.78 -5.06
C VAL A 75 3.82 -18.09 -5.05
N LEU A 76 4.39 -19.08 -4.40
CA LEU A 76 3.76 -20.39 -4.25
C LEU A 76 3.55 -20.69 -2.78
N ASP A 77 2.43 -21.31 -2.47
CA ASP A 77 2.18 -21.99 -1.21
C ASP A 77 1.95 -23.47 -1.49
N SER A 78 2.69 -24.32 -0.78
CA SER A 78 2.61 -25.76 -0.94
C SER A 78 2.44 -26.44 0.42
N PRO A 79 1.31 -27.12 0.65
CA PRO A 79 1.07 -27.83 1.89
C PRO A 79 1.99 -29.05 2.04
N ALA A 80 2.33 -29.68 0.90
CA ALA A 80 3.26 -30.82 0.81
C ALA A 80 4.73 -30.38 0.74
N GLY A 81 4.97 -29.08 0.60
CA GLY A 81 6.27 -28.48 0.32
C GLY A 81 6.71 -28.60 -1.15
N THR A 82 7.75 -27.86 -1.48
CA THR A 82 8.29 -27.66 -2.82
C THR A 82 9.81 -27.70 -2.72
N SER A 83 10.47 -28.34 -3.69
CA SER A 83 11.90 -28.19 -3.94
C SER A 83 12.09 -27.53 -5.29
N PHE A 84 13.30 -27.00 -5.48
CA PHE A 84 13.66 -26.34 -6.71
C PHE A 84 15.10 -26.64 -7.07
N HIS A 85 15.35 -26.68 -8.36
CA HIS A 85 16.70 -26.75 -8.92
C HIS A 85 16.73 -25.99 -10.24
N ILE A 86 17.95 -25.71 -10.72
CA ILE A 86 18.17 -25.03 -11.99
C ILE A 86 18.69 -26.07 -12.98
N GLU A 87 17.98 -26.24 -14.09
CA GLU A 87 18.31 -27.20 -15.13
C GLU A 87 18.17 -26.52 -16.50
N ASN A 88 19.22 -26.51 -17.32
CA ASN A 88 19.16 -26.02 -18.71
C ASN A 88 18.45 -24.65 -18.84
N ASP A 89 18.95 -23.63 -18.12
CA ASP A 89 18.39 -22.27 -18.08
C ASP A 89 16.91 -22.20 -17.60
N ALA A 90 16.44 -23.22 -16.90
CA ALA A 90 15.10 -23.28 -16.32
C ALA A 90 15.14 -23.29 -14.80
N LEU A 91 14.21 -22.57 -14.17
CA LEU A 91 13.86 -22.83 -12.77
C LEU A 91 12.83 -23.96 -12.74
N VAL A 92 13.20 -25.10 -12.18
CA VAL A 92 12.33 -26.28 -12.07
C VAL A 92 11.79 -26.34 -10.65
N LEU A 93 10.46 -26.39 -10.53
CA LEU A 93 9.73 -26.53 -9.27
C LEU A 93 9.09 -27.92 -9.21
N GLU A 94 9.33 -28.63 -8.10
CA GLU A 94 8.85 -29.99 -7.87
C GLU A 94 8.47 -30.18 -6.40
N SER A 95 7.84 -31.30 -6.04
CA SER A 95 7.45 -31.58 -4.65
C SER A 95 8.69 -31.79 -3.77
N GLY A 96 8.73 -31.11 -2.63
CA GLY A 96 9.90 -31.15 -1.73
C GLY A 96 9.57 -30.66 -0.32
N PRO A 97 10.55 -30.35 0.52
CA PRO A 97 10.30 -30.04 1.94
C PRO A 97 9.95 -28.58 2.22
N LEU A 98 10.26 -27.64 1.31
CA LEU A 98 10.15 -26.21 1.61
C LEU A 98 8.72 -25.73 1.36
N LYS A 99 8.09 -25.16 2.38
CA LYS A 99 6.75 -24.58 2.22
C LYS A 99 6.84 -23.15 1.67
N ASN A 100 5.71 -22.54 1.35
CA ASN A 100 5.49 -21.22 0.74
C ASN A 100 6.72 -20.40 0.24
N LEU A 101 7.24 -20.76 -0.93
CA LEU A 101 8.41 -20.11 -1.51
C LEU A 101 8.03 -18.85 -2.30
N THR A 102 8.94 -17.87 -2.30
CA THR A 102 8.85 -16.71 -3.19
C THR A 102 10.13 -16.61 -4.00
N PHE A 103 10.00 -16.73 -5.31
CA PHE A 103 11.10 -16.60 -6.27
C PHE A 103 10.95 -15.30 -7.02
N ILE A 104 12.00 -14.49 -7.02
CA ILE A 104 12.04 -13.21 -7.73
C ILE A 104 13.17 -13.30 -8.74
N TYR A 105 12.82 -13.26 -10.03
CA TYR A 105 13.79 -13.28 -11.11
C TYR A 105 13.71 -11.98 -11.91
N SER A 106 14.78 -11.19 -11.84
CA SER A 106 14.90 -9.93 -12.55
C SER A 106 16.34 -9.71 -13.00
N ASN A 107 16.51 -9.30 -14.27
CA ASN A 107 17.80 -8.92 -14.84
C ASN A 107 18.94 -9.93 -14.59
N GLY A 108 18.65 -11.24 -14.76
CA GLY A 108 19.66 -12.30 -14.59
C GLY A 108 19.99 -12.63 -13.13
N THR A 109 19.23 -12.12 -12.17
CA THR A 109 19.40 -12.45 -10.75
C THR A 109 18.17 -13.14 -10.21
N LEU A 110 18.35 -14.31 -9.58
CA LEU A 110 17.32 -15.03 -8.86
C LEU A 110 17.49 -14.83 -7.35
N GLU A 111 16.44 -14.38 -6.69
CA GLU A 111 16.33 -14.22 -5.24
C GLU A 111 15.26 -15.17 -4.68
N ILE A 112 15.53 -15.77 -3.52
CA ILE A 112 14.67 -16.79 -2.88
C ILE A 112 14.46 -16.42 -1.41
N ARG A 113 13.34 -15.79 -1.10
CA ARG A 113 13.15 -15.10 0.20
C ARG A 113 12.87 -16.01 1.39
N ARG A 114 12.36 -17.23 1.18
CA ARG A 114 11.86 -18.08 2.28
C ARG A 114 12.85 -19.14 2.79
N ASP A 115 13.95 -19.33 2.08
CA ASP A 115 14.99 -20.31 2.46
C ASP A 115 16.31 -19.60 2.83
N GLU A 116 16.26 -18.29 3.08
CA GLU A 116 17.41 -17.39 3.26
C GLU A 116 18.52 -17.55 2.18
N ARG A 117 18.20 -18.21 1.05
CA ARG A 117 19.16 -18.40 -0.03
C ARG A 117 19.34 -17.07 -0.75
N GLY A 118 20.56 -16.57 -0.63
CA GLY A 118 20.97 -15.29 -1.21
C GLY A 118 20.77 -15.23 -2.73
N LYS A 119 20.90 -14.00 -3.22
CA LYS A 119 20.82 -13.66 -4.64
C LYS A 119 21.88 -14.43 -5.43
N LYS A 120 21.46 -15.17 -6.45
CA LYS A 120 22.38 -15.86 -7.37
C LYS A 120 22.24 -15.32 -8.79
N PRO A 121 23.34 -14.95 -9.46
CA PRO A 121 23.31 -14.63 -10.88
C PRO A 121 23.08 -15.90 -11.68
N VAL A 122 21.98 -15.95 -12.43
CA VAL A 122 21.56 -17.10 -13.22
C VAL A 122 20.86 -16.63 -14.50
N ASN A 123 21.13 -17.29 -15.62
CA ASN A 123 20.48 -16.97 -16.89
C ASN A 123 19.26 -17.87 -17.06
N LEU A 124 18.12 -17.46 -16.50
CA LEU A 124 16.87 -18.18 -16.67
C LEU A 124 16.11 -17.64 -17.88
N ARG A 125 15.58 -18.56 -18.68
CA ARG A 125 14.73 -18.28 -19.85
C ARG A 125 13.32 -18.84 -19.70
N ARG A 126 13.14 -19.75 -18.76
CA ARG A 126 11.89 -20.50 -18.58
C ARG A 126 11.68 -20.92 -17.13
N LEU A 127 10.42 -21.14 -16.80
CA LEU A 127 9.94 -21.65 -15.52
C LEU A 127 9.21 -22.97 -15.80
N ILE A 128 9.49 -24.00 -15.01
CA ILE A 128 8.92 -25.34 -15.19
C ILE A 128 8.30 -25.80 -13.89
N PHE A 129 7.05 -26.23 -13.95
CA PHE A 129 6.33 -26.89 -12.87
C PHE A 129 6.22 -28.38 -13.21
N ARG A 130 6.78 -29.24 -12.36
CA ARG A 130 6.74 -30.69 -12.57
C ARG A 130 5.39 -31.27 -12.19
N LYS A 131 5.00 -32.33 -12.90
CA LYS A 131 3.87 -33.18 -12.53
C LYS A 131 4.00 -33.64 -11.08
N GLY A 132 2.89 -33.62 -10.34
CA GLY A 132 2.82 -34.04 -8.95
C GLY A 132 3.14 -32.93 -7.95
N LEU A 133 3.55 -31.74 -8.42
CA LEU A 133 3.67 -30.56 -7.58
C LEU A 133 2.29 -30.21 -7.01
N LYS A 134 2.15 -30.28 -5.69
CA LYS A 134 0.95 -29.85 -4.97
C LYS A 134 1.13 -28.41 -4.53
N VAL A 135 0.17 -27.55 -4.84
CA VAL A 135 0.13 -26.14 -4.41
C VAL A 135 -1.24 -25.83 -3.83
N GLU A 136 -1.28 -25.07 -2.75
CA GLU A 136 -2.52 -24.48 -2.24
C GLU A 136 -2.83 -23.18 -2.96
N SER A 137 -1.79 -22.37 -3.19
CA SER A 137 -1.86 -21.15 -3.97
C SER A 137 -0.63 -21.02 -4.86
N LEU A 138 -0.82 -20.54 -6.09
CA LEU A 138 0.27 -20.26 -7.02
C LEU A 138 -0.09 -19.02 -7.83
N THR A 139 0.74 -17.99 -7.75
CA THR A 139 0.61 -16.78 -8.56
C THR A 139 1.91 -16.48 -9.26
N VAL A 140 1.84 -16.18 -10.56
CA VAL A 140 2.98 -15.79 -11.36
C VAL A 140 2.76 -14.36 -11.87
N TYR A 141 3.65 -13.46 -11.47
CA TYR A 141 3.66 -12.07 -11.94
C TYR A 141 4.67 -11.92 -13.07
N GLY A 142 4.27 -11.24 -14.14
CA GLY A 142 5.12 -11.02 -15.32
C GLY A 142 6.16 -9.93 -15.13
N ASP A 143 5.92 -8.98 -14.21
CA ASP A 143 6.88 -7.94 -13.84
C ASP A 143 7.17 -7.97 -12.33
N PRO A 144 8.42 -8.26 -11.93
CA PRO A 144 8.83 -8.14 -10.54
C PRO A 144 8.68 -6.76 -9.93
N ARG A 145 8.76 -5.69 -10.72
CA ARG A 145 8.65 -4.32 -10.22
C ARG A 145 7.26 -4.06 -9.66
N GLU A 146 6.22 -4.36 -10.43
CA GLU A 146 4.83 -4.19 -9.99
C GLU A 146 4.54 -4.98 -8.71
N TYR A 147 5.03 -6.22 -8.63
CA TYR A 147 4.88 -7.03 -7.41
C TYR A 147 5.59 -6.41 -6.20
N LEU A 148 6.84 -5.96 -6.37
CA LEU A 148 7.62 -5.37 -5.28
C LEU A 148 7.04 -4.05 -4.80
N ASP A 149 6.56 -3.21 -5.72
CA ASP A 149 5.90 -1.95 -5.39
C ASP A 149 4.59 -2.20 -4.63
N PHE A 150 3.80 -3.18 -5.09
CA PHE A 150 2.60 -3.61 -4.38
C PHE A 150 2.90 -4.18 -3.00
N GLU A 151 3.88 -5.08 -2.88
CA GLU A 151 4.29 -5.68 -1.61
C GLU A 151 4.78 -4.61 -0.63
N TYR A 152 5.61 -3.67 -1.11
CA TYR A 152 6.09 -2.55 -0.31
C TYR A 152 4.94 -1.66 0.15
N CYS A 153 4.05 -1.26 -0.76
CA CYS A 153 2.88 -0.45 -0.47
C CYS A 153 1.96 -1.14 0.54
N SER A 154 1.66 -2.43 0.34
CA SER A 154 0.80 -3.19 1.24
C SER A 154 1.40 -3.32 2.64
N LYS A 155 2.73 -3.45 2.75
CA LYS A 155 3.41 -3.60 4.03
C LYS A 155 3.52 -2.29 4.80
N HIS A 156 3.72 -1.17 4.11
CA HIS A 156 3.91 0.15 4.73
C HIS A 156 2.69 1.06 4.52
N PHE A 157 1.52 0.49 4.26
CA PHE A 157 0.32 1.25 3.94
C PHE A 157 -0.05 2.23 5.06
N ASP A 158 0.00 1.77 6.31
CA ASP A 158 -0.31 2.60 7.47
C ASP A 158 0.71 3.74 7.67
N GLU A 159 1.98 3.48 7.38
CA GLU A 159 3.04 4.50 7.44
C GLU A 159 2.85 5.55 6.35
N LEU A 160 2.62 5.13 5.10
CA LEU A 160 2.34 6.01 3.96
C LEU A 160 1.06 6.83 4.18
N LYS A 161 0.03 6.22 4.76
CA LYS A 161 -1.20 6.91 5.13
C LYS A 161 -0.93 7.96 6.20
N ARG A 162 -0.15 7.63 7.23
CA ARG A 162 0.20 8.58 8.29
C ARG A 162 1.03 9.74 7.75
N GLU A 163 2.04 9.49 6.91
CA GLU A 163 2.83 10.55 6.27
C GLU A 163 1.94 11.46 5.41
N CYS A 164 0.99 10.89 4.68
CA CYS A 164 0.02 11.67 3.93
C CYS A 164 -0.85 12.53 4.86
N GLU A 165 -1.40 11.97 5.94
CA GLU A 165 -2.23 12.71 6.90
C GLU A 165 -1.44 13.84 7.61
N GLU A 166 -0.16 13.61 7.91
CA GLU A 166 0.75 14.59 8.52
C GLU A 166 1.19 15.70 7.56
N SER A 167 1.12 15.49 6.24
CA SER A 167 1.44 16.52 5.24
C SER A 167 0.38 17.64 5.16
N GLY A 168 -0.80 17.42 5.73
CA GLY A 168 -1.89 18.39 5.78
C GLY A 168 -1.78 19.37 6.95
N SER A 169 -2.65 20.39 6.95
CA SER A 169 -2.81 21.24 8.13
C SER A 169 -3.26 20.41 9.33
N PRO A 170 -2.66 20.60 10.51
CA PRO A 170 -2.99 19.80 11.67
C PRO A 170 -4.43 20.07 12.13
N ALA A 171 -5.14 19.02 12.57
CA ALA A 171 -6.56 19.12 12.94
C ALA A 171 -6.86 20.17 14.03
N TYR A 172 -5.90 20.46 14.91
CA TYR A 172 -6.05 21.49 15.94
C TYR A 172 -6.10 22.91 15.37
N GLN A 173 -5.62 23.17 14.14
CA GLN A 173 -5.63 24.49 13.51
C GLN A 173 -7.07 24.96 13.24
N LEU A 174 -7.94 24.06 12.76
CA LEU A 174 -9.35 24.35 12.56
C LEU A 174 -10.06 24.62 13.89
N TYR A 175 -9.84 23.76 14.89
CA TYR A 175 -10.46 23.90 16.21
C TYR A 175 -10.01 25.17 16.94
N SER A 176 -8.70 25.46 16.95
CA SER A 176 -8.16 26.67 17.56
C SER A 176 -8.61 27.93 16.83
N GLY A 177 -8.68 27.92 15.49
CA GLY A 177 -9.21 29.04 14.72
C GLY A 177 -10.69 29.32 15.00
N LEU A 178 -11.54 28.28 15.09
CA LEU A 178 -12.95 28.41 15.46
C LEU A 178 -13.11 28.96 16.89
N LEU A 179 -12.34 28.44 17.85
CA LEU A 179 -12.39 28.88 19.24
C LEU A 179 -11.98 30.36 19.36
N LEU A 180 -10.92 30.77 18.65
CA LEU A 180 -10.48 32.16 18.57
C LEU A 180 -11.53 33.08 17.93
N MET A 181 -12.23 32.62 16.89
CA MET A 181 -13.34 33.37 16.30
C MET A 181 -14.49 33.58 17.29
N VAL A 182 -14.93 32.52 17.97
CA VAL A 182 -16.02 32.59 18.96
C VAL A 182 -15.63 33.54 20.11
N PHE A 183 -14.41 33.42 20.61
CA PHE A 183 -13.91 34.28 21.67
C PHE A 183 -13.76 35.74 21.20
N GLY A 184 -13.25 35.94 19.99
CA GLY A 184 -13.15 37.26 19.35
C GLY A 184 -14.52 37.94 19.20
N LEU A 185 -15.54 37.21 18.73
CA LEU A 185 -16.92 37.69 18.65
C LEU A 185 -17.49 38.09 20.02
N ALA A 186 -17.28 37.27 21.05
CA ALA A 186 -17.76 37.55 22.39
C ALA A 186 -17.11 38.83 22.98
N VAL A 187 -15.79 38.97 22.84
CA VAL A 187 -15.04 40.14 23.32
C VAL A 187 -15.42 41.40 22.54
N PHE A 188 -15.56 41.28 21.22
CA PHE A 188 -16.00 42.36 20.35
C PHE A 188 -17.43 42.84 20.68
N GLY A 189 -18.37 41.91 20.82
CA GLY A 189 -19.76 42.18 21.18
C GLY A 189 -19.89 42.81 22.57
N PHE A 190 -19.11 42.35 23.54
CA PHE A 190 -19.06 42.95 24.87
C PHE A 190 -18.52 44.39 24.86
N GLY A 191 -17.53 44.66 24.01
CA GLY A 191 -17.03 46.01 23.75
C GLY A 191 -18.06 46.95 23.11
N MET A 192 -18.99 46.41 22.31
CA MET A 192 -20.11 47.14 21.70
C MET A 192 -21.29 47.37 22.65
N LEU A 193 -21.74 46.36 23.40
CA LEU A 193 -22.92 46.42 24.27
C LEU A 193 -22.75 47.36 25.47
N ARG A 194 -21.54 47.44 26.05
CA ARG A 194 -21.21 48.49 27.05
C ARG A 194 -21.09 49.90 26.45
N GLY A 195 -21.38 50.05 25.16
CA GLY A 195 -21.33 51.28 24.40
C GLY A 195 -22.70 51.84 24.01
N VAL A 196 -23.83 51.28 24.48
CA VAL A 196 -25.13 51.95 24.37
C VAL A 196 -25.16 53.06 25.44
N PRO A 197 -25.05 54.35 25.09
CA PRO A 197 -25.49 55.38 26.01
C PRO A 197 -26.99 55.15 26.28
N GLU A 198 -27.38 55.14 27.54
CA GLU A 198 -28.74 55.52 27.91
C GLU A 198 -29.02 56.85 27.21
N VAL A 199 -29.83 56.82 26.15
CA VAL A 199 -30.38 58.01 25.53
C VAL A 199 -31.86 57.99 25.86
N ILE A 200 -32.17 58.78 26.90
CA ILE A 200 -33.44 59.41 27.27
C ILE A 200 -34.54 58.49 27.79
#